data_AF-T1AQT0-F1
#
_entry.id   AF-T1AQT0-F1
#
_cell.length_a   1.000
_cell.length_b   1.000
_cell.length_c   1.000
_cell.angle_alpha   90.00
_cell.angle_beta   90.00
_cell.angle_gamma   90.00
#
_symmetry.space_group_name_H-M   'P 1'
#
loop_
_entity.id
_entity.type
_entity.pdbx_description
1 polymer ?
#
loop_
_entity_poly.entity_id
_entity_poly.type
_entity_poly.pdbx_seq_one_letter_code
_entity_poly.pdbx_strand_id
1 'polypeptide(L)'
;MGVISDGAQSYETDVSAGYLPNNIYIDPNDTTYGSSGNEGSAMMQIVYDSAPGVDLGFCGPTTDVQFLSCLNDFEGSGFKANIIVDDLGFPGVAMFQNGTFATGVASFAQSNPGVHLVTAAGNDNGAYWQGSWTPVTLSTPLTLNGVTYTEANNFGTSTSPNPYATLF
;
A
#
# COMPACT_ATOMS: atom_id res chain seq x y z
N MET A 1 12.33 8.94 -9.26
CA MET A 1 10.94 8.51 -8.96
C MET A 1 11.01 7.14 -8.31
N GLY A 2 10.41 6.99 -7.13
CA GLY A 2 10.29 5.71 -6.45
C GLY A 2 8.96 5.05 -6.81
N VAL A 3 8.97 3.75 -7.08
CA VAL A 3 7.81 2.92 -7.35
C VAL A 3 7.71 1.87 -6.26
N ILE A 4 6.58 1.85 -5.54
CA ILE A 4 6.26 0.84 -4.54
C ILE A 4 5.10 0.00 -5.08
N SER A 5 5.36 -1.23 -5.45
CA SER A 5 4.36 -2.12 -6.07
C SER A 5 4.81 -3.56 -5.91
N ASP A 6 3.94 -4.53 -6.13
CA ASP A 6 4.35 -5.92 -6.12
C ASP A 6 4.89 -6.38 -7.48
N GLY A 7 5.91 -7.23 -7.46
CA GLY A 7 6.40 -7.92 -8.64
C GLY A 7 7.18 -7.05 -9.64
N ALA A 8 8.45 -7.36 -9.81
CA ALA A 8 9.27 -6.82 -10.90
C ALA A 8 9.99 -7.95 -11.63
N GLN A 9 9.35 -9.10 -11.85
CA GLN A 9 10.01 -10.29 -12.42
C GLN A 9 10.62 -10.04 -13.81
N SER A 10 9.96 -9.20 -14.62
CA SER A 10 10.36 -8.91 -15.99
C SER A 10 11.35 -7.76 -16.12
N TYR A 11 11.71 -7.05 -15.04
CA TYR A 11 12.39 -5.75 -15.18
C TYR A 11 13.71 -5.85 -15.96
N GLU A 12 14.51 -6.91 -15.78
CA GLU A 12 15.76 -7.11 -16.54
C GLU A 12 15.50 -7.35 -18.04
N THR A 13 14.39 -8.03 -18.36
CA THR A 13 13.97 -8.23 -19.76
C THR A 13 13.50 -6.91 -20.36
N ASP A 14 12.77 -6.11 -19.59
CA ASP A 14 12.27 -4.80 -20.01
C ASP A 14 13.43 -3.81 -20.22
N VAL A 15 14.46 -3.85 -19.37
CA VAL A 15 15.72 -3.12 -19.57
C VAL A 15 16.41 -3.58 -20.86
N SER A 16 16.54 -4.89 -21.06
CA SER A 16 17.20 -5.45 -22.25
C SER A 16 16.47 -5.11 -23.56
N ALA A 17 15.15 -4.95 -23.50
CA ALA A 17 14.31 -4.56 -24.62
C ALA A 17 14.23 -3.03 -24.84
N GLY A 18 14.77 -2.23 -23.91
CA GLY A 18 14.75 -0.78 -23.97
C GLY A 18 13.44 -0.12 -23.51
N TYR A 19 12.57 -0.87 -22.82
CA TYR A 19 11.35 -0.35 -22.17
C TYR A 19 11.62 0.27 -20.80
N LEU A 20 12.80 0.01 -20.23
CA LEU A 20 13.25 0.56 -18.95
C LEU A 20 14.71 1.07 -19.04
N PRO A 21 15.14 1.99 -18.16
CA PRO A 21 16.51 2.48 -18.13
C PRO A 21 17.47 1.40 -17.62
N ASN A 22 18.72 1.42 -18.10
CA ASN A 22 19.74 0.44 -17.73
C ASN A 22 20.07 0.39 -16.22
N ASN A 23 19.84 1.48 -15.50
CA ASN A 23 20.11 1.58 -14.07
C ASN A 23 18.79 1.86 -13.36
N ILE A 24 18.29 0.87 -12.65
CA ILE A 24 17.17 1.00 -11.71
C ILE A 24 17.73 0.68 -10.34
N TYR A 25 17.46 1.53 -9.36
CA TYR A 25 17.69 1.20 -7.96
C TYR A 25 16.65 0.18 -7.53
N ILE A 26 17.05 -1.07 -7.29
CA ILE A 26 16.21 -2.05 -6.60
C ILE A 26 16.55 -1.97 -5.12
N ASP A 27 15.55 -1.78 -4.27
CA ASP A 27 15.75 -1.74 -2.82
C ASP A 27 16.43 -3.04 -2.36
N PRO A 28 17.62 -2.98 -1.74
CA PRO A 28 18.34 -4.17 -1.29
C PRO A 28 17.62 -4.96 -0.18
N ASN A 29 16.64 -4.35 0.49
CA ASN A 29 15.80 -5.01 1.49
C ASN A 29 14.62 -5.76 0.86
N ASP A 30 14.36 -5.55 -0.42
CA ASP A 30 13.35 -6.28 -1.18
C ASP A 30 13.88 -7.65 -1.61
N THR A 31 13.25 -8.69 -1.09
CA THR A 31 13.60 -10.09 -1.37
C THR A 31 12.53 -10.81 -2.20
N THR A 32 11.47 -10.11 -2.60
CA THR A 32 10.25 -10.70 -3.16
C THR A 32 9.87 -10.15 -4.54
N TYR A 33 10.52 -9.09 -5.03
CA TYR A 33 10.23 -8.55 -6.37
C TYR A 33 10.30 -9.59 -7.48
N GLY A 34 11.21 -10.57 -7.38
CA GLY A 34 11.38 -11.64 -8.37
C GLY A 34 10.34 -12.78 -8.28
N SER A 35 9.38 -12.74 -7.36
CA SER A 35 8.41 -13.82 -7.15
C SER A 35 6.94 -13.39 -7.14
N SER A 36 6.64 -12.09 -7.27
CA SER A 36 5.28 -11.54 -7.11
C SER A 36 4.69 -10.93 -8.38
N GLY A 37 4.94 -11.51 -9.56
CA GLY A 37 4.37 -11.00 -10.82
C GLY A 37 5.13 -9.80 -11.40
N ASN A 38 4.40 -8.91 -12.09
CA ASN A 38 4.99 -7.84 -12.93
C ASN A 38 4.25 -6.49 -12.84
N GLU A 39 3.37 -6.29 -11.86
CA GLU A 39 2.71 -4.98 -11.67
C GLU A 39 3.75 -3.85 -11.52
N GLY A 40 4.76 -4.06 -10.68
CA GLY A 40 5.89 -3.17 -10.50
C GLY A 40 6.70 -2.90 -11.77
N SER A 41 7.00 -3.94 -12.57
CA SER A 41 7.62 -3.75 -13.89
C SER A 41 6.77 -2.85 -14.80
N ALA A 42 5.46 -3.10 -14.85
CA ALA A 42 4.53 -2.32 -15.67
C ALA A 42 4.41 -0.87 -15.18
N MET A 43 4.35 -0.64 -13.88
CA MET A 43 4.36 0.71 -13.29
C MET A 43 5.63 1.47 -13.65
N MET A 44 6.81 0.84 -13.55
CA MET A 44 8.07 1.44 -13.95
C MET A 44 8.09 1.84 -15.43
N GLN A 45 7.52 1.01 -16.31
CA GLN A 45 7.41 1.32 -17.75
C GLN A 45 6.52 2.55 -17.99
N ILE A 46 5.35 2.63 -17.36
CA ILE A 46 4.46 3.81 -17.48
C ILE A 46 5.16 5.10 -17.06
N VAL A 47 5.91 5.04 -15.95
CA VAL A 47 6.72 6.17 -15.48
C VAL A 47 7.78 6.54 -16.50
N TYR A 48 8.54 5.56 -17.00
CA TYR A 48 9.64 5.80 -17.92
C TYR A 48 9.16 6.34 -19.28
N ASP A 49 8.05 5.82 -19.79
CA ASP A 49 7.40 6.30 -21.01
C ASP A 49 6.93 7.76 -20.87
N SER A 50 6.42 8.12 -19.68
CA SER A 50 5.94 9.47 -19.39
C SER A 50 7.07 10.47 -19.13
N ALA A 51 8.18 10.01 -18.55
CA ALA A 51 9.33 10.82 -18.19
C ALA A 51 10.65 10.12 -18.55
N PRO A 52 11.01 10.07 -19.85
CA PRO A 52 12.27 9.46 -20.28
C PRO A 52 13.48 10.14 -19.62
N GLY A 53 14.39 9.34 -19.06
CA GLY A 53 15.60 9.82 -18.37
C GLY A 53 15.43 10.07 -16.88
N VAL A 54 14.27 9.76 -16.30
CA VAL A 54 14.09 9.74 -14.84
C VAL A 54 14.93 8.65 -14.19
N ASP A 55 15.57 8.95 -13.06
CA ASP A 55 16.15 7.92 -12.19
C ASP A 55 15.02 7.13 -11.53
N LEU A 56 15.00 5.81 -11.71
CA LEU A 56 13.98 4.92 -11.18
C LEU A 56 14.49 4.15 -9.96
N GLY A 57 13.63 4.06 -8.95
CA GLY A 57 13.80 3.18 -7.80
C GLY A 57 12.57 2.30 -7.63
N PHE A 58 12.77 1.05 -7.22
CA PHE A 58 11.72 0.06 -7.00
C PHE A 58 11.83 -0.59 -5.62
N CYS A 59 10.70 -0.77 -4.94
CA CYS A 59 10.59 -1.55 -3.71
C CYS A 59 9.27 -2.31 -3.69
N GLY A 60 9.29 -3.61 -3.39
CA GLY A 60 8.15 -4.51 -3.39
C GLY A 60 7.79 -5.05 -2.01
N PRO A 61 7.11 -4.26 -1.17
CA PRO A 61 6.73 -4.67 0.17
C PRO A 61 5.56 -5.66 0.13
N THR A 62 5.57 -6.63 1.05
CA THR A 62 4.46 -7.58 1.25
C THR A 62 3.59 -7.25 2.46
N THR A 63 3.97 -6.24 3.24
CA THR A 63 3.29 -5.80 4.47
C THR A 63 3.29 -4.29 4.59
N ASP A 64 2.36 -3.76 5.38
CA ASP A 64 2.24 -2.32 5.68
C ASP A 64 3.50 -1.78 6.40
N VAL A 65 4.14 -2.59 7.25
CA VAL A 65 5.42 -2.26 7.89
C VAL A 65 6.55 -2.15 6.88
N GLN A 66 6.65 -3.11 5.94
CA GLN A 66 7.66 -3.05 4.88
C GLN A 66 7.42 -1.87 3.93
N PHE A 67 6.16 -1.49 3.69
CA PHE A 67 5.85 -0.29 2.92
C PHE A 67 6.44 0.96 3.58
N LEU A 68 6.31 1.09 4.90
CA LEU A 68 6.94 2.19 5.63
C LEU A 68 8.48 2.12 5.55
N SER A 69 9.08 0.93 5.51
CA SER A 69 10.52 0.78 5.23
C SER A 69 10.88 1.30 3.84
N CYS A 70 10.17 0.88 2.79
CA CYS A 70 10.39 1.36 1.42
C CYS A 70 10.36 2.90 1.32
N LEU A 71 9.40 3.55 1.99
CA LEU A 71 9.34 5.02 2.03
C LEU A 71 10.65 5.62 2.56
N ASN A 72 11.17 5.08 3.67
CA ASN A 72 12.41 5.57 4.28
C ASN A 72 13.65 5.22 3.45
N ASP A 73 13.68 4.04 2.82
CA ASP A 73 14.80 3.60 1.98
C ASP A 73 14.94 4.48 0.72
N PHE A 74 13.82 4.99 0.18
CA PHE A 74 13.81 6.01 -0.87
C PHE A 74 14.22 7.42 -0.44
N GLU A 75 14.53 7.64 0.84
CA GLU A 75 15.21 8.84 1.35
C GLU A 75 16.66 8.56 1.80
N GLY A 76 17.14 7.32 1.57
CA GLY A 76 18.46 6.87 1.95
C GLY A 76 19.59 7.38 1.04
N SER A 77 20.82 6.97 1.36
CA SER A 77 22.01 7.37 0.60
C SER A 77 22.12 6.69 -0.78
N GLY A 78 21.41 5.59 -1.00
CA GLY A 78 21.46 4.81 -2.25
C GLY A 78 20.56 5.37 -3.36
N PHE A 79 19.41 5.92 -2.99
CA PHE A 79 18.44 6.52 -3.90
C PHE A 79 17.60 7.54 -3.15
N LYS A 80 17.28 8.65 -3.82
CA LYS A 80 16.46 9.73 -3.25
C LYS A 80 15.31 10.07 -4.18
N ALA A 81 14.09 9.75 -3.76
CA ALA A 81 12.90 10.02 -4.56
C ALA A 81 12.37 11.45 -4.33
N ASN A 82 11.99 12.15 -5.40
CA ASN A 82 11.18 13.37 -5.27
C ASN A 82 9.67 13.09 -5.34
N ILE A 83 9.31 11.98 -5.97
CA ILE A 83 7.95 11.50 -6.11
C ILE A 83 8.00 10.00 -5.87
N ILE A 84 7.12 9.51 -5.01
CA ILE A 84 6.91 8.09 -4.73
C ILE A 84 5.48 7.75 -5.15
N VAL A 85 5.35 6.72 -5.98
CA VAL A 85 4.07 6.21 -6.45
C VAL A 85 3.84 4.80 -5.94
N ASP A 86 2.61 4.46 -5.60
CA ASP A 86 2.24 3.11 -5.18
C ASP A 86 0.86 2.66 -5.67
N ASP A 87 0.67 1.34 -5.74
CA ASP A 87 -0.60 0.71 -6.10
C ASP A 87 -1.07 -0.36 -5.08
N LEU A 88 -0.48 -0.37 -3.88
CA LEU A 88 -0.74 -1.41 -2.89
C LEU A 88 -1.78 -0.99 -1.85
N GLY A 89 -2.69 -1.94 -1.54
CA GLY A 89 -3.58 -1.87 -0.40
C GLY A 89 -3.29 -3.00 0.59
N PHE A 90 -3.35 -2.72 1.90
CA PHE A 90 -3.09 -3.71 2.95
C PHE A 90 -4.35 -4.07 3.73
N PRO A 91 -4.64 -5.37 3.97
CA PRO A 91 -5.75 -5.77 4.81
C PRO A 91 -5.55 -5.37 6.27
N GLY A 92 -6.64 -5.02 6.96
CA GLY A 92 -6.62 -4.67 8.38
C GLY A 92 -6.13 -3.26 8.71
N VAL A 93 -5.81 -2.43 7.71
CA VAL A 93 -5.54 -1.01 7.94
C VAL A 93 -6.85 -0.27 8.25
N ALA A 94 -6.76 0.73 9.14
CA ALA A 94 -7.93 1.49 9.53
C ALA A 94 -8.41 2.40 8.38
N MET A 95 -9.66 2.21 7.93
CA MET A 95 -10.23 2.94 6.78
C MET A 95 -10.87 4.28 7.16
N PHE A 96 -11.44 4.37 8.37
CA PHE A 96 -12.19 5.55 8.83
C PHE A 96 -11.49 6.31 9.97
N GLN A 97 -10.27 5.90 10.30
CA GLN A 97 -9.46 6.51 11.34
C GLN A 97 -7.98 6.33 11.04
N ASN A 98 -7.13 7.13 11.68
CA ASN A 98 -5.69 7.02 11.52
C ASN A 98 -5.16 5.87 12.39
N GLY A 99 -4.96 4.71 11.78
CA GLY A 99 -4.21 3.61 12.36
C GLY A 99 -2.70 3.87 12.39
N THR A 100 -1.93 2.88 12.85
CA THR A 100 -0.46 2.93 12.89
C THR A 100 0.15 3.16 11.51
N PHE A 101 -0.36 2.48 10.48
CA PHE A 101 0.08 2.65 9.10
C PHE A 101 -0.13 4.08 8.59
N ALA A 102 -1.37 4.60 8.67
CA ALA A 102 -1.69 5.97 8.25
C ALA A 102 -0.87 7.02 9.02
N THR A 103 -0.65 6.80 10.33
CA THR A 103 0.21 7.66 11.15
C THR A 103 1.67 7.61 10.69
N GLY A 104 2.18 6.43 10.30
CA GLY A 104 3.52 6.25 9.76
C GLY A 104 3.72 7.01 8.44
N VAL A 105 2.80 6.83 7.49
CA VAL A 105 2.84 7.55 6.20
C VAL A 105 2.76 9.07 6.42
N ALA A 106 1.87 9.54 7.29
CA ALA A 106 1.75 10.95 7.63
C ALA A 106 3.02 11.51 8.28
N SER A 107 3.70 10.73 9.13
CA SER A 107 4.95 11.13 9.78
C SER A 107 6.10 11.23 8.79
N PHE A 108 6.17 10.29 7.83
CA PHE A 108 7.10 10.34 6.72
C PHE A 108 6.90 11.60 5.88
N ALA A 109 5.65 11.87 5.45
CA ALA A 109 5.33 13.04 4.62
C ALA A 109 5.66 14.37 5.33
N GLN A 110 5.38 14.46 6.64
CA GLN A 110 5.73 15.64 7.44
C GLN A 110 7.25 15.84 7.56
N SER A 111 8.00 14.75 7.68
CA SER A 111 9.47 14.81 7.79
C SER A 111 10.14 15.09 6.44
N ASN A 112 9.46 14.80 5.34
CA ASN A 112 9.97 14.92 3.98
C ASN A 112 9.04 15.78 3.10
N PRO A 113 8.84 17.08 3.41
CA PRO A 113 7.85 17.92 2.74
C PRO A 113 8.13 18.20 1.25
N GLY A 114 9.33 17.85 0.76
CA GLY A 114 9.70 17.93 -0.65
C GLY A 114 9.41 16.67 -1.46
N VAL A 115 8.87 15.63 -0.83
CA VAL A 115 8.51 14.35 -1.48
C VAL A 115 7.01 14.32 -1.73
N HIS A 116 6.62 14.07 -2.97
CA HIS A 116 5.22 13.89 -3.34
C HIS A 116 4.83 12.41 -3.31
N LEU A 117 3.82 12.07 -2.52
CA LEU A 117 3.24 10.73 -2.46
C LEU A 117 2.00 10.66 -3.35
N VAL A 118 1.91 9.65 -4.21
CA VAL A 118 0.76 9.39 -5.07
C VAL A 118 0.39 7.92 -4.94
N THR A 119 -0.78 7.64 -4.35
CA THR A 119 -1.27 6.28 -4.10
C THR A 119 -2.48 5.97 -4.96
N ALA A 120 -2.63 4.72 -5.38
CA ALA A 120 -3.84 4.25 -6.03
C ALA A 120 -5.03 4.28 -5.05
N ALA A 121 -6.23 4.56 -5.57
CA ALA A 121 -7.45 4.54 -4.76
C ALA A 121 -7.99 3.12 -4.45
N GLY A 122 -7.36 2.08 -5.01
CA GLY A 122 -7.84 0.70 -4.98
C GLY A 122 -8.84 0.38 -6.09
N ASN A 123 -9.08 -0.91 -6.30
CA ASN A 123 -10.01 -1.47 -7.29
C ASN A 123 -11.23 -2.15 -6.62
N ASP A 124 -11.49 -1.84 -5.35
CA ASP A 124 -12.51 -2.43 -4.47
C ASP A 124 -13.94 -1.92 -4.72
N ASN A 125 -14.26 -1.41 -5.91
CA ASN A 125 -15.58 -0.87 -6.18
C ASN A 125 -16.67 -1.94 -5.96
N GLY A 126 -17.60 -1.63 -5.04
CA GLY A 126 -18.67 -2.55 -4.65
C GLY A 126 -18.26 -3.60 -3.63
N ALA A 127 -16.99 -3.69 -3.25
CA ALA A 127 -16.48 -4.57 -2.19
C ALA A 127 -16.60 -3.92 -0.79
N TYR A 128 -17.79 -3.41 -0.47
CA TYR A 128 -18.07 -2.80 0.83
C TYR A 128 -19.48 -3.16 1.30
N TRP A 129 -19.69 -3.10 2.61
CA TRP A 129 -21.02 -3.14 3.19
C TRP A 129 -21.54 -1.72 3.40
N GLN A 130 -22.76 -1.45 2.94
CA GLN A 130 -23.50 -0.24 3.28
C GLN A 130 -24.92 -0.61 3.72
N GLY A 131 -25.37 0.02 4.81
CA GLY A 131 -26.70 -0.19 5.34
C GLY A 131 -26.95 0.69 6.55
N SER A 132 -28.21 0.81 6.95
CA SER A 132 -28.55 1.43 8.23
C SER A 132 -28.12 0.54 9.39
N TRP A 133 -27.80 1.15 10.53
CA TRP A 133 -27.55 0.43 11.77
C TRP A 133 -28.79 -0.41 12.15
N THR A 134 -28.60 -1.72 12.24
CA THR A 134 -29.65 -2.68 12.64
C THR A 134 -29.11 -3.54 13.78
N PRO A 135 -29.27 -3.14 15.04
CA PRO A 135 -28.60 -3.80 16.16
C PRO A 135 -29.19 -5.18 16.42
N VAL A 136 -28.33 -6.12 16.77
CA VAL A 136 -28.67 -7.39 17.42
C VAL A 136 -28.05 -7.42 18.81
N THR A 137 -28.80 -7.93 19.79
CA THR A 137 -28.29 -8.13 21.14
C THR A 137 -27.24 -9.24 21.15
N LEU A 138 -26.09 -8.97 21.74
CA LEU A 138 -25.04 -9.96 21.94
C LEU A 138 -25.45 -10.94 23.03
N SER A 139 -25.30 -12.24 22.78
CA SER A 139 -25.49 -13.28 23.81
C SER A 139 -24.47 -13.19 24.94
N THR A 140 -23.33 -12.56 24.67
CA THR A 140 -22.28 -12.26 25.65
C THR A 140 -21.79 -10.84 25.36
N PRO A 141 -21.97 -9.88 26.30
CA PRO A 141 -21.45 -8.54 26.13
C PRO A 141 -19.94 -8.54 25.85
N LEU A 142 -19.51 -7.67 24.94
CA LEU A 142 -18.09 -7.51 24.59
C LEU A 142 -17.54 -6.29 25.31
N THR A 143 -16.45 -6.42 26.05
CA THR A 143 -15.75 -5.28 26.66
C THR A 143 -14.44 -5.02 25.91
N LEU A 144 -14.31 -3.84 25.31
CA LEU A 144 -13.09 -3.36 24.67
C LEU A 144 -12.69 -2.02 25.29
N ASN A 145 -11.43 -1.90 25.70
CA ASN A 145 -10.88 -0.67 26.29
C ASN A 145 -11.73 -0.09 27.44
N GLY A 146 -12.35 -0.95 28.26
CA GLY A 146 -13.21 -0.55 29.37
C GLY A 146 -14.64 -0.15 29.00
N VAL A 147 -14.99 -0.13 27.70
CA VAL A 147 -16.35 0.10 27.22
C VAL A 147 -17.03 -1.24 26.99
N THR A 148 -18.24 -1.41 27.54
CA THR A 148 -19.03 -2.63 27.36
C THR A 148 -20.10 -2.41 26.29
N TYR A 149 -20.07 -3.25 25.28
CA TYR A 149 -21.00 -3.30 24.15
C TYR A 149 -21.97 -4.46 24.37
N THR A 150 -23.27 -4.17 24.35
CA THR A 150 -24.35 -5.17 24.46
C THR A 150 -25.03 -5.47 23.13
N GLU A 151 -24.70 -4.71 22.09
CA GLU A 151 -25.28 -4.81 20.76
C GLU A 151 -24.18 -4.76 19.69
N ALA A 152 -24.43 -5.39 18.55
CA ALA A 152 -23.62 -5.28 17.34
C ALA A 152 -24.49 -5.09 16.11
N ASN A 153 -23.94 -4.52 15.03
CA ASN A 153 -24.67 -4.37 13.78
C ASN A 153 -24.97 -5.74 13.15
N ASN A 154 -26.19 -5.92 12.65
CA ASN A 154 -26.56 -7.05 11.81
C ASN A 154 -26.16 -6.76 10.35
N PHE A 155 -25.20 -7.52 9.85
CA PHE A 155 -24.73 -7.41 8.46
C PHE A 155 -25.59 -8.20 7.45
N GLY A 156 -26.69 -8.84 7.89
CA GLY A 156 -27.62 -9.57 7.04
C GLY A 156 -27.03 -10.85 6.45
N THR A 157 -27.30 -11.12 5.16
CA THR A 157 -26.74 -12.27 4.40
C THR A 157 -25.40 -11.98 3.75
N SER A 158 -24.69 -10.93 4.18
CA SER A 158 -23.34 -10.61 3.69
C SER A 158 -22.42 -11.80 3.94
N THR A 159 -22.14 -12.58 2.90
CA THR A 159 -21.24 -13.72 2.96
C THR A 159 -19.82 -13.18 3.00
N SER A 160 -19.25 -13.13 4.21
CA SER A 160 -17.82 -12.89 4.44
C SER A 160 -17.30 -11.58 3.85
N PRO A 161 -17.57 -10.42 4.47
CA PRO A 161 -16.87 -9.20 4.10
C PRO A 161 -15.36 -9.45 4.18
N ASN A 162 -14.61 -9.12 3.12
CA ASN A 162 -13.16 -9.18 3.13
C ASN A 162 -12.68 -8.36 4.35
N PRO A 163 -11.86 -8.91 5.26
CA PRO A 163 -11.51 -8.29 6.54
C PRO A 163 -10.56 -7.08 6.39
N TYR A 164 -10.91 -6.11 5.55
CA TYR A 164 -10.23 -4.82 5.49
C TYR A 164 -10.56 -3.93 6.70
N ALA A 165 -11.59 -4.26 7.50
CA ALA A 165 -12.05 -3.39 8.58
C ALA A 165 -11.65 -3.90 9.97
N THR A 166 -10.75 -3.17 10.64
CA THR A 166 -10.68 -3.17 12.10
C THR A 166 -11.31 -1.88 12.63
N LEU A 167 -12.46 -2.01 13.28
CA LEU A 167 -13.02 -0.96 14.13
C LEU A 167 -12.24 -0.99 15.45
N PHE A 168 -11.38 0.01 15.69
CA PHE A 168 -10.80 0.26 17.00
C PHE A 168 -11.35 1.57 17.56
#